data_AF-A0A933LKA2-F1
#
_entry.id   AF-A0A933LKA2-F1
#
_cell.length_a   1.000
_cell.length_b   1.000
_cell.length_c   1.000
_cell.angle_alpha   90.00
_cell.angle_beta   90.00
_cell.angle_gamma   90.00
#
_symmetry.space_group_name_H-M   'P 1'
#
loop_
_entity.id
_entity.type
_entity.pdbx_description
1 polymer ?
#
loop_
_entity_poly.entity_id
_entity_poly.type
_entity_poly.pdbx_seq_one_letter_code
_entity_poly.pdbx_strand_id
1 'polypeptide(L)'
;MTKWWKVEAQVIQMLTDGEVDFAVGPGGRMTVVKRQGAQVTFDYNQGIVHGDSWVIPRGAKNKKNAMEFIAWYAANPKRHAEFSRHIPYGPLNTKAFNHMSDAEKAELPTAPENLKRQLSSDSEWWGKNLVKMEERWNAWLLR
;
A
#
# COMPACT_ATOMS: atom_id res chain seq x y z
N MET A 1 5.64 -5.16 -24.87
CA MET A 1 6.67 -5.90 -24.11
C MET A 1 6.25 -5.88 -22.65
N THR A 2 6.25 -7.03 -21.95
CA THR A 2 5.88 -7.10 -20.53
C THR A 2 7.09 -6.74 -19.67
N LYS A 3 6.93 -5.82 -18.71
CA LYS A 3 7.97 -5.45 -17.75
C LYS A 3 7.56 -5.88 -16.34
N TRP A 4 8.50 -6.51 -15.62
CA TRP A 4 8.30 -6.95 -14.24
C TRP A 4 9.06 -6.03 -13.28
N TRP A 5 8.35 -5.12 -12.64
CA TRP A 5 8.93 -4.22 -11.66
C TRP A 5 9.23 -4.95 -10.34
N LYS A 6 10.30 -4.54 -9.66
CA LYS A 6 10.77 -5.12 -8.39
C LYS A 6 10.56 -4.19 -7.20
N VAL A 7 10.48 -2.88 -7.46
CA VAL A 7 10.21 -1.87 -6.43
C VAL A 7 9.13 -0.91 -6.91
N GLU A 8 8.34 -0.39 -5.97
CA GLU A 8 7.17 0.46 -6.26
C GLU A 8 7.49 1.72 -7.07
N ALA A 9 8.70 2.27 -6.96
CA ALA A 9 9.11 3.43 -7.75
C ALA A 9 9.22 3.11 -9.25
N GLN A 10 9.57 1.87 -9.61
CA GLN A 10 9.76 1.48 -11.01
C GLN A 10 8.45 1.49 -11.78
N VAL A 11 7.34 1.00 -11.20
CA VAL A 11 6.05 1.00 -11.91
C VAL A 11 5.53 2.42 -12.18
N ILE A 12 5.80 3.36 -11.27
CA ILE A 12 5.50 4.77 -11.48
C ILE A 12 6.28 5.31 -12.66
N GLN A 13 7.60 5.09 -12.68
CA GLN A 13 8.47 5.54 -13.77
C GLN A 13 8.06 4.95 -15.12
N MET A 14 7.78 3.64 -15.15
CA MET A 14 7.33 2.94 -16.37
C MET A 14 6.07 3.58 -16.97
N LEU A 15 5.10 3.97 -16.13
CA LEU A 15 3.88 4.65 -16.57
C LEU A 15 4.16 6.10 -17.02
N THR A 16 4.94 6.86 -16.26
CA THR A 16 5.18 8.28 -16.57
C THR A 16 6.08 8.48 -17.80
N ASP A 17 6.97 7.54 -18.09
CA ASP A 17 7.84 7.57 -19.26
C ASP A 17 7.19 6.96 -20.51
N GLY A 18 5.96 6.45 -20.38
CA GLY A 18 5.25 5.78 -21.47
C GLY A 18 5.87 4.44 -21.89
N GLU A 19 6.63 3.79 -21.00
CA GLU A 19 7.18 2.45 -21.27
C GLU A 19 6.09 1.37 -21.25
N VAL A 20 4.99 1.62 -20.54
CA VAL A 20 3.79 0.78 -20.47
C VAL A 20 2.54 1.65 -20.44
N ASP A 21 1.46 1.17 -21.07
CA ASP A 21 0.16 1.85 -21.06
C ASP A 21 -0.68 1.54 -19.80
N PHE A 22 -0.46 0.35 -19.22
CA PHE A 22 -1.18 -0.14 -18.05
C PHE A 22 -0.24 -0.88 -17.10
N ALA A 23 -0.49 -0.76 -15.80
CA ALA A 23 0.23 -1.52 -14.79
C ALA A 23 -0.63 -1.76 -13.55
N VAL A 24 -0.28 -2.79 -12.78
CA VAL A 24 -0.75 -2.99 -11.40
C VAL A 24 0.29 -2.39 -10.47
N GLY A 25 -0.14 -1.52 -9.55
CA GLY A 25 0.76 -0.80 -8.65
C GLY A 25 0.08 -0.23 -7.40
N PRO A 26 0.86 0.41 -6.52
CA PRO A 26 0.37 0.91 -5.24
C PRO A 26 -0.52 2.15 -5.38
N GLY A 27 -1.81 2.00 -5.08
CA GLY A 27 -2.83 3.05 -5.27
C GLY A 27 -2.48 4.38 -4.57
N GLY A 28 -2.02 4.34 -3.31
CA GLY A 28 -1.64 5.55 -2.57
C GLY A 28 -0.53 6.35 -3.27
N ARG A 29 0.48 5.69 -3.83
CA ARG A 29 1.52 6.38 -4.61
C ARG A 29 1.00 6.91 -5.94
N MET A 30 0.10 6.18 -6.60
CA MET A 30 -0.54 6.66 -7.83
C MET A 30 -1.37 7.92 -7.58
N THR A 31 -2.06 8.03 -6.43
CA THR A 31 -2.71 9.27 -6.00
C THR A 31 -1.72 10.42 -5.87
N VAL A 32 -0.57 10.21 -5.22
CA VAL A 32 0.47 11.25 -5.05
C VAL A 32 1.01 11.72 -6.40
N VAL A 33 1.33 10.78 -7.29
CA VAL A 33 1.87 11.09 -8.63
C VAL A 33 0.83 11.83 -9.49
N LYS A 34 -0.45 11.44 -9.40
CA LYS A 34 -1.57 12.17 -10.02
C LYS A 34 -1.69 13.60 -9.47
N ARG A 35 -1.59 13.81 -8.15
CA ARG A 35 -1.60 15.15 -7.53
C ARG A 35 -0.43 16.02 -8.01
N GLN A 36 0.69 15.41 -8.41
CA GLN A 36 1.85 16.09 -8.98
C GLN A 36 1.71 16.41 -10.48
N GLY A 37 0.56 16.09 -11.10
CA GLY A 37 0.25 16.45 -12.48
C GLY A 37 0.62 15.40 -13.53
N ALA A 38 1.06 14.20 -13.12
CA ALA A 38 1.28 13.11 -14.06
C ALA A 38 -0.04 12.70 -14.73
N GLN A 39 0.02 12.39 -16.03
CA GLN A 39 -1.14 11.97 -16.83
C GLN A 39 -1.49 10.49 -16.59
N VAL A 40 -1.77 10.15 -15.34
CA VAL A 40 -2.14 8.80 -14.91
C VAL A 40 -3.52 8.80 -14.26
N THR A 41 -4.23 7.71 -14.44
CA THR A 41 -5.46 7.41 -13.70
C THR A 41 -5.42 5.97 -13.24
N PHE A 42 -6.24 5.64 -12.25
CA PHE A 42 -6.36 4.29 -11.73
C PHE A 42 -7.74 4.09 -11.12
N ASP A 43 -8.13 2.83 -10.95
CA ASP A 43 -9.36 2.41 -10.29
C ASP A 43 -9.02 1.31 -9.27
N TYR A 44 -9.72 1.29 -8.15
CA TYR A 44 -9.60 0.25 -7.12
C TYR A 44 -10.38 -1.04 -7.44
N ASN A 45 -11.15 -1.07 -8.53
CA ASN A 45 -11.91 -2.24 -8.95
C ASN A 45 -11.00 -3.47 -9.08
N GLN A 46 -11.34 -4.54 -8.35
CA GLN A 46 -10.54 -5.77 -8.24
C GLN A 46 -9.12 -5.56 -7.70
N GLY A 47 -8.84 -4.39 -7.11
CA GLY A 47 -7.59 -4.13 -6.40
C GLY A 47 -7.48 -5.00 -5.15
N ILE A 48 -6.25 -5.24 -4.70
CA ILE A 48 -5.97 -6.02 -3.50
C ILE A 48 -5.66 -5.07 -2.35
N VAL A 49 -6.50 -5.10 -1.31
CA VAL A 49 -6.28 -4.38 -0.06
C VAL A 49 -5.64 -5.29 0.97
N HIS A 50 -4.62 -4.80 1.66
CA HIS A 50 -3.98 -5.47 2.78
C HIS A 50 -3.45 -4.43 3.78
N GLY A 51 -3.23 -4.85 5.01
CA GLY A 51 -2.66 -4.01 6.05
C GLY A 51 -1.18 -4.32 6.28
N ASP A 52 -0.38 -3.28 6.48
CA ASP A 52 1.01 -3.40 6.89
C ASP A 52 1.13 -3.45 8.42
N SER A 53 2.18 -4.12 8.89
CA SER A 53 2.47 -4.28 10.32
C SER A 53 3.89 -3.84 10.65
N TRP A 54 4.04 -3.14 11.77
CA TRP A 54 5.35 -2.96 12.40
C TRP A 54 5.75 -4.25 13.11
N VAL A 55 6.94 -4.75 12.80
CA VAL A 55 7.49 -5.97 13.40
C VAL A 55 8.83 -5.66 14.06
N ILE A 56 9.04 -6.17 15.27
CA ILE A 56 10.35 -6.13 15.95
C ILE A 56 10.99 -7.51 15.84
N PRO A 57 12.08 -7.66 15.06
CA PRO A 57 12.77 -8.94 14.92
C PRO A 57 13.25 -9.49 16.26
N ARG A 58 13.26 -10.83 16.37
CA ARG A 58 13.86 -11.50 17.54
C ARG A 58 15.34 -11.12 17.63
N GLY A 59 15.79 -10.75 18.82
CA GLY A 59 17.18 -10.31 19.05
C GLY A 59 17.49 -8.86 18.65
N ALA A 60 16.48 -8.05 18.31
CA ALA A 60 16.69 -6.63 18.01
C ALA A 60 17.41 -5.91 19.17
N LYS A 61 18.57 -5.31 18.86
CA LYS A 61 19.43 -4.62 19.84
C LYS A 61 18.71 -3.50 20.59
N ASN A 62 17.79 -2.81 19.91
CA ASN A 62 17.06 -1.64 20.43
C ASN A 62 15.56 -1.94 20.64
N LYS A 63 15.21 -3.14 21.12
CA LYS A 63 13.81 -3.58 21.30
C LYS A 63 12.96 -2.58 22.08
N LYS A 64 13.48 -2.02 23.18
CA LYS A 64 12.73 -1.08 24.04
C LYS A 64 12.29 0.16 23.25
N ASN A 65 13.22 0.84 22.58
CA ASN A 65 12.92 2.05 21.82
C ASN A 65 11.99 1.75 20.64
N ALA A 66 12.13 0.58 20.00
CA ALA A 66 11.20 0.17 18.94
C ALA A 66 9.77 0.01 19.46
N MET A 67 9.59 -0.60 20.63
CA MET A 67 8.26 -0.70 21.28
C MET A 67 7.71 0.68 21.65
N GLU A 68 8.55 1.56 22.21
CA GLU A 68 8.15 2.93 22.57
C GLU A 68 7.75 3.75 21.34
N PHE A 69 8.48 3.62 20.23
CA PHE A 69 8.12 4.25 18.96
C PHE A 69 6.75 3.77 18.44
N ILE A 70 6.53 2.45 18.41
CA ILE A 70 5.26 1.87 17.95
C ILE A 70 4.11 2.38 18.84
N ALA A 71 4.28 2.35 20.17
CA ALA A 71 3.29 2.85 21.11
C ALA A 71 3.01 4.34 20.92
N TRP A 72 4.06 5.15 20.79
CA TRP A 72 3.95 6.59 20.55
C TRP A 72 3.19 6.89 19.26
N TYR A 73 3.48 6.18 18.17
CA TYR A 73 2.78 6.37 16.89
C TYR A 73 1.31 5.95 17.00
N ALA A 74 1.05 4.71 17.45
CA ALA A 74 -0.28 4.13 17.52
C ALA A 74 -1.25 4.90 18.42
N ALA A 75 -0.75 5.50 19.51
CA ALA A 75 -1.56 6.24 20.46
C ALA A 75 -2.11 7.58 19.94
N ASN A 76 -1.59 8.12 18.83
CA ASN A 76 -1.94 9.47 18.38
C ASN A 76 -2.68 9.48 17.03
N PRO A 77 -4.01 9.68 17.03
CA PRO A 77 -4.79 9.69 15.78
C PRO A 77 -4.42 10.82 14.84
N LYS A 78 -3.91 11.96 15.32
CA LYS A 78 -3.45 13.05 14.45
C LYS A 78 -2.23 12.64 13.63
N ARG A 79 -1.30 11.88 14.21
CA ARG A 79 -0.12 11.36 13.47
C ARG A 79 -0.52 10.45 12.32
N HIS A 80 -1.52 9.60 12.56
CA HIS A 80 -2.08 8.75 11.52
C HIS A 80 -2.74 9.56 10.40
N ALA A 81 -3.53 10.60 10.74
CA ALA A 81 -4.13 11.48 9.75
C ALA A 81 -3.06 12.23 8.93
N GLU A 82 -2.02 12.77 9.58
CA GLU A 82 -0.91 13.42 8.89
C GLU A 82 -0.18 12.46 7.95
N PHE A 83 0.07 11.22 8.37
CA PHE A 83 0.66 10.21 7.51
C PHE A 83 -0.18 9.98 6.24
N SER A 84 -1.50 9.81 6.40
CA SER A 84 -2.44 9.61 5.28
C SER A 84 -2.52 10.80 4.32
N ARG A 85 -2.18 12.03 4.76
CA ARG A 85 -2.11 13.19 3.87
C ARG A 85 -0.91 13.14 2.93
N HIS A 86 0.23 12.69 3.46
CA HIS A 86 1.48 12.58 2.70
C HIS A 86 1.43 11.40 1.73
N ILE A 87 0.93 10.25 2.19
CA ILE A 87 0.70 9.07 1.37
C ILE A 87 -0.71 8.52 1.66
N PRO A 88 -1.65 8.57 0.70
CA PRO A 88 -3.05 8.17 0.86
C PRO A 88 -3.29 6.68 1.16
N TYR A 89 -2.85 6.23 2.33
CA TYR A 89 -3.13 4.92 2.89
C TYR A 89 -4.04 5.02 4.09
N GLY A 90 -4.90 4.00 4.25
CA GLY A 90 -5.88 3.94 5.32
C GLY A 90 -5.21 3.98 6.70
N PRO A 91 -5.61 4.90 7.60
CA PRO A 91 -5.05 4.94 8.94
C PRO A 91 -5.54 3.74 9.77
N LEU A 92 -4.62 3.06 10.45
CA LEU A 92 -4.97 1.94 11.34
C LEU A 92 -5.75 2.37 12.60
N ASN A 93 -5.51 3.59 13.09
CA ASN A 93 -6.26 4.15 14.21
C ASN A 93 -7.54 4.83 13.68
N THR A 94 -8.70 4.22 13.93
CA THR A 94 -9.99 4.72 13.42
C THR A 94 -10.35 6.11 13.91
N LYS A 95 -9.79 6.58 15.03
CA LYS A 95 -9.99 7.97 15.50
C LYS A 95 -9.29 9.00 14.58
N ALA A 96 -8.37 8.58 13.71
CA ALA A 96 -7.71 9.46 12.76
C ALA A 96 -8.70 10.09 11.77
N PHE A 97 -9.78 9.40 11.42
CA PHE A 97 -10.81 9.93 10.52
C PHE A 97 -11.48 11.21 11.06
N ASN A 98 -11.51 11.43 12.37
CA ASN A 98 -12.01 12.67 12.98
C ASN A 98 -11.12 13.89 12.72
N HIS A 99 -9.90 13.66 12.23
CA HIS A 99 -8.93 14.70 11.90
C HIS A 99 -8.71 14.83 10.40
N MET A 100 -9.57 14.23 9.56
CA MET A 100 -9.47 14.27 8.11
C MET A 100 -10.71 14.94 7.49
N SER A 101 -10.52 15.66 6.39
CA SER A 101 -11.62 16.15 5.56
C SER A 101 -12.29 15.01 4.79
N ASP A 102 -13.49 15.22 4.28
CA ASP A 102 -14.18 14.20 3.49
C ASP A 102 -13.49 13.90 2.16
N ALA A 103 -12.85 14.91 1.55
CA ALA A 103 -12.01 14.73 0.38
C ALA A 103 -10.80 13.81 0.68
N GLU A 104 -10.11 14.05 1.81
CA GLU A 104 -8.99 13.19 2.23
C GLU A 104 -9.44 11.75 2.49
N LYS A 105 -10.62 11.55 3.10
CA LYS A 105 -11.17 10.21 3.35
C LYS A 105 -11.51 9.48 2.06
N ALA A 106 -12.09 10.17 1.07
CA ALA A 106 -12.55 9.58 -0.18
C ALA A 106 -11.40 9.02 -1.06
N GLU A 107 -10.19 9.57 -0.92
CA GLU A 107 -9.02 9.11 -1.68
C GLU A 107 -8.38 7.83 -1.11
N LEU A 108 -8.73 7.44 0.12
CA LEU A 108 -8.13 6.29 0.78
C LEU A 108 -8.62 4.97 0.16
N PRO A 109 -7.75 3.94 0.09
CA PRO A 109 -8.18 2.60 -0.31
C PRO A 109 -9.22 2.02 0.65
N THR A 110 -9.24 2.47 1.91
CA THR A 110 -10.18 2.03 2.95
C THR A 110 -11.48 2.85 2.98
N ALA A 111 -11.66 3.83 2.09
CA ALA A 111 -12.94 4.50 1.95
C ALA A 111 -14.03 3.47 1.59
N PRO A 112 -15.25 3.53 2.15
CA PRO A 112 -16.28 2.50 1.91
C PRO A 112 -16.54 2.23 0.41
N GLU A 113 -16.54 3.29 -0.40
CA GLU A 113 -16.77 3.22 -1.84
C GLU A 113 -15.63 2.52 -2.61
N ASN A 114 -14.39 2.66 -2.13
CA ASN A 114 -13.22 2.00 -2.73
C ASN A 114 -13.09 0.57 -2.19
N LEU A 115 -13.31 0.37 -0.90
CA LEU A 115 -13.14 -0.91 -0.22
C LEU A 115 -14.11 -1.98 -0.72
N LYS A 116 -15.38 -1.61 -0.99
CA LYS A 116 -16.39 -2.55 -1.53
C LYS A 116 -16.05 -3.11 -2.91
N ARG A 117 -15.10 -2.49 -3.62
CA ARG A 117 -14.67 -2.87 -4.98
C ARG A 117 -13.35 -3.64 -4.98
N GLN A 118 -12.73 -3.81 -3.81
CA GLN A 118 -11.45 -4.48 -3.63
C GLN A 118 -11.63 -5.87 -3.02
N LEU A 119 -10.57 -6.66 -3.13
CA LEU A 119 -10.42 -7.96 -2.50
C LEU A 119 -9.44 -7.83 -1.34
N SER A 120 -9.79 -8.37 -0.17
CA SER A 120 -8.84 -8.47 0.94
C SER A 120 -7.84 -9.60 0.67
N SER A 121 -6.55 -9.34 0.89
CA SER A 121 -5.53 -10.39 0.83
C SER A 121 -5.73 -11.43 1.93
N ASP A 122 -5.67 -12.71 1.56
CA ASP A 122 -5.70 -13.83 2.51
C ASP A 122 -4.29 -14.14 3.01
N SER A 123 -3.91 -13.50 4.10
CA SER A 123 -2.59 -13.68 4.72
C SER A 123 -2.34 -15.11 5.21
N GLU A 124 -3.38 -15.87 5.59
CA GLU A 124 -3.22 -17.25 6.05
C GLU A 124 -2.90 -18.18 4.87
N TRP A 125 -3.63 -18.02 3.77
CA TRP A 125 -3.36 -18.77 2.54
C TRP A 125 -1.97 -18.45 2.01
N TRP A 126 -1.59 -17.17 1.94
CA TRP A 126 -0.25 -16.76 1.52
C TRP A 126 0.83 -17.30 2.45
N GLY A 127 0.64 -17.27 3.77
CA GLY A 127 1.58 -17.86 4.73
C GLY A 127 1.87 -19.35 4.47
N LYS A 128 0.88 -20.10 3.97
CA LYS A 128 1.02 -21.54 3.63
C LYS A 128 1.54 -21.79 2.22
N ASN A 129 1.33 -20.87 1.27
CA ASN A 129 1.53 -21.12 -0.16
C ASN A 129 2.56 -20.22 -0.84
N LEU A 130 3.06 -19.16 -0.19
CA LEU A 130 3.93 -18.15 -0.82
C LEU A 130 5.13 -18.77 -1.54
N VAL A 131 5.93 -19.60 -0.86
CA VAL A 131 7.11 -20.25 -1.45
C VAL A 131 6.76 -21.07 -2.70
N LYS A 132 5.69 -21.87 -2.63
CA LYS A 132 5.21 -22.67 -3.76
C LYS A 132 4.76 -21.80 -4.93
N MET A 133 4.12 -20.66 -4.64
CA MET A 133 3.68 -19.73 -5.70
C MET A 133 4.86 -18.98 -6.31
N GLU A 134 5.87 -18.60 -5.52
CA GLU A 134 7.11 -17.99 -6.01
C GLU A 134 7.88 -18.92 -6.95
N GLU A 135 7.99 -20.21 -6.63
CA GLU A 135 8.60 -21.19 -7.53
C GLU A 135 7.86 -21.30 -8.86
N ARG A 136 6.52 -21.39 -8.81
CA ARG A 136 5.67 -21.43 -10.02
C ARG A 136 5.81 -20.16 -10.85
N TRP A 137 5.87 -19.01 -10.18
CA TRP A 137 6.06 -17.71 -10.80
C TRP A 137 7.39 -17.63 -11.54
N ASN A 138 8.48 -17.99 -10.88
CA ASN A 138 9.82 -17.97 -11.47
C ASN A 138 9.94 -18.93 -12.65
N ALA A 139 9.35 -20.12 -12.57
CA ALA A 139 9.32 -21.06 -13.68
C ALA A 139 8.51 -20.54 -14.88
N TRP A 140 7.46 -19.76 -14.64
CA TRP A 140 6.66 -19.15 -15.70
C TRP A 140 7.38 -17.98 -16.37
N LEU A 141 8.08 -17.13 -15.61
CA LEU A 141 8.84 -15.98 -16.14
C LEU A 141 9.95 -16.34 -17.13
N LEU A 142 10.45 -17.58 -17.06
CA LEU A 142 11.51 -18.08 -17.94
C LEU A 142 10.97 -18.61 -19.29
N ARG A 143 9.66 -18.64 -19.48
CA ARG A 143 9.00 -19.05 -20.73
C ARG A 143 8.75 -17.84 -21.61
#